data_AF-A0A376TY79-F1
#
_entry.id   AF-A0A376TY79-F1
#
_cell.length_a   1.000
_cell.length_b   1.000
_cell.length_c   1.000
_cell.angle_alpha   90.00
_cell.angle_beta   90.00
_cell.angle_gamma   90.00
#
_symmetry.space_group_name_H-M   'P 1'
#
loop_
_entity.id
_entity.type
_entity.pdbx_description
1 polymer ?
#
loop_
_entity_poly.entity_id
_entity_poly.type
_entity_poly.pdbx_seq_one_letter_code
_entity_poly.pdbx_strand_id
1 'polypeptide(L)'
;MSQVTENKVISAPVPMTPLQEFWHYFKRNKGAVVGLVYVVIVLFIAIFANWIAPYNPAEQFRDALLARQPGRKAAAWRTCWAPMT
;
A
#
# COMPACT_ATOMS: atom_id res chain seq x y z
N MET A 1 -65.80 -25.41 11.76
CA MET A 1 -65.03 -24.16 11.62
C MET A 1 -63.68 -24.51 11.00
N SER A 2 -63.52 -24.18 9.73
CA SER A 2 -62.31 -24.46 8.96
C SER A 2 -61.23 -23.46 9.35
N GLN A 3 -60.18 -23.92 10.02
CA GLN A 3 -58.96 -23.14 10.20
C GLN A 3 -58.29 -23.04 8.82
N VAL A 4 -58.54 -21.93 8.12
CA VAL A 4 -57.71 -21.51 7.00
C VAL A 4 -56.39 -21.11 7.63
N THR A 5 -55.47 -22.06 7.71
CA THR A 5 -54.07 -21.83 8.05
C THR A 5 -53.56 -20.76 7.10
N GLU A 6 -53.25 -19.61 7.67
CA GLU A 6 -52.61 -18.49 6.99
C GLU A 6 -51.32 -19.03 6.36
N ASN A 7 -51.36 -19.19 5.04
CA ASN A 7 -50.23 -19.61 4.25
C ASN A 7 -49.24 -18.45 4.30
N LYS A 8 -48.33 -18.49 5.26
CA LYS A 8 -47.20 -17.58 5.37
C LYS A 8 -46.45 -17.68 4.05
N VAL A 9 -46.74 -16.76 3.14
CA VAL A 9 -46.07 -16.64 1.86
C VAL A 9 -44.60 -16.45 2.20
N ILE A 10 -43.83 -17.53 2.10
CA ILE A 10 -42.38 -17.48 2.20
C ILE A 10 -41.99 -16.70 0.96
N SER A 11 -41.79 -15.40 1.13
CA SER A 11 -41.24 -14.51 0.12
C SER A 11 -40.04 -15.23 -0.49
N ALA A 12 -40.07 -15.47 -1.80
CA ALA A 12 -38.91 -16.02 -2.49
C ALA A 12 -37.68 -15.18 -2.08
N PRO A 13 -36.53 -15.82 -1.76
CA PRO A 13 -35.32 -15.08 -1.40
C PRO A 13 -35.08 -14.02 -2.47
N VAL A 14 -35.04 -12.75 -2.06
CA VAL A 14 -34.79 -11.63 -2.99
C VAL A 14 -33.51 -11.97 -3.75
N PRO A 15 -33.54 -12.03 -5.09
CA PRO A 15 -32.35 -12.35 -5.86
C PRO A 15 -31.26 -11.36 -5.49
N MET A 16 -30.09 -11.88 -5.10
CA MET A 16 -28.96 -11.08 -4.65
C MET A 16 -28.51 -10.20 -5.82
N THR A 17 -28.21 -8.93 -5.56
CA THR A 17 -27.62 -8.09 -6.59
C THR A 17 -26.20 -8.57 -6.93
N PRO A 18 -25.70 -8.37 -8.16
CA PRO A 18 -24.37 -8.84 -8.56
C PRO A 18 -23.24 -8.32 -7.66
N LEU A 19 -23.38 -7.11 -7.10
CA LEU A 19 -22.45 -6.56 -6.11
C LEU A 19 -22.50 -7.28 -4.75
N GLN A 20 -23.69 -7.68 -4.30
CA GLN A 20 -23.85 -8.46 -3.08
C GLN A 20 -23.25 -9.86 -3.23
N GLU A 21 -23.45 -10.51 -4.38
CA GLU A 21 -22.78 -11.78 -4.70
C GLU A 21 -21.26 -11.64 -4.70
N PHE A 22 -20.73 -10.62 -5.39
CA PHE A 22 -19.30 -10.34 -5.39
C PHE A 22 -18.76 -10.18 -3.96
N TRP A 23 -19.41 -9.36 -3.12
CA TRP A 23 -18.95 -9.14 -1.75
C TRP A 23 -19.05 -10.40 -0.87
N HIS A 24 -20.09 -11.21 -1.09
CA HIS A 24 -20.27 -12.49 -0.40
C HIS A 24 -19.09 -13.43 -0.69
N TYR A 25 -18.72 -13.58 -1.96
CA TYR A 25 -17.58 -14.41 -2.37
C TYR A 25 -16.23 -13.79 -1.97
N PHE A 26 -16.09 -12.47 -2.09
CA PHE A 26 -14.87 -11.73 -1.77
C PHE A 26 -14.45 -11.92 -0.31
N LYS A 27 -15.39 -11.81 0.64
CA LYS A 27 -15.12 -12.01 2.07
C LYS A 27 -14.80 -13.45 2.47
N ARG A 28 -15.18 -14.44 1.65
CA ARG A 28 -14.92 -15.86 1.92
C ARG A 28 -13.45 -16.24 1.69
N ASN A 29 -12.73 -15.47 0.87
CA ASN A 29 -11.30 -15.65 0.64
C ASN A 29 -10.46 -14.83 1.63
N LYS A 30 -9.78 -15.51 2.56
CA LYS A 30 -8.92 -14.86 3.58
C LYS A 30 -7.82 -14.00 2.95
N GLY A 31 -7.23 -14.44 1.82
CA GLY A 31 -6.17 -13.69 1.15
C GLY A 31 -6.68 -12.38 0.55
N ALA A 32 -7.84 -12.40 -0.09
CA ALA A 32 -8.47 -11.21 -0.66
C ALA A 32 -8.84 -10.19 0.43
N VAL A 33 -9.35 -10.67 1.57
CA VAL A 33 -9.68 -9.82 2.72
C VAL A 33 -8.43 -9.20 3.33
N VAL A 34 -7.35 -9.96 3.50
CA VAL A 34 -6.07 -9.42 3.99
C VAL A 34 -5.53 -8.34 3.05
N GLY A 35 -5.62 -8.56 1.73
CA GLY A 35 -5.26 -7.55 0.73
C GLY A 35 -6.11 -6.27 0.83
N LEU A 36 -7.44 -6.41 0.99
CA LEU A 36 -8.32 -5.26 1.17
C LEU A 36 -7.96 -4.47 2.44
N VAL A 37 -7.72 -5.16 3.56
CA VAL A 37 -7.31 -4.52 4.82
C VAL A 37 -5.99 -3.77 4.65
N TYR A 38 -5.00 -4.36 3.97
CA TYR A 38 -3.73 -3.71 3.68
C TYR A 38 -3.90 -2.43 2.87
N VAL A 39 -4.69 -2.47 1.79
CA VAL A 39 -4.96 -1.29 0.94
C VAL A 39 -5.62 -0.18 1.76
N VAL A 40 -6.59 -0.53 2.60
CA VAL A 40 -7.26 0.44 3.49
C VAL A 40 -6.26 1.09 4.45
N ILE A 41 -5.36 0.32 5.06
CA ILE A 41 -4.32 0.83 5.95
C ILE A 41 -3.39 1.82 5.22
N VAL A 42 -2.91 1.46 4.02
CA VAL A 42 -2.05 2.34 3.22
C VAL A 42 -2.78 3.64 2.86
N LEU A 43 -4.08 3.55 2.51
CA LEU A 43 -4.90 4.72 2.22
C LEU A 43 -5.00 5.64 3.45
N PHE A 44 -5.21 5.07 4.63
CA PHE A 44 -5.23 5.81 5.88
C PHE A 44 -3.90 6.51 6.14
N ILE A 45 -2.78 5.79 5.99
CA ILE A 45 -1.44 6.37 6.15
C ILE A 45 -1.24 7.52 5.15
N ALA A 46 -1.71 7.41 3.91
CA ALA A 46 -1.60 8.45 2.90
C ALA A 46 -2.41 9.71 3.27
N ILE A 47 -3.63 9.55 3.79
CA ILE A 47 -4.47 10.67 4.25
C ILE A 47 -3.82 11.37 5.45
N PHE A 48 -3.25 10.58 6.38
CA PHE A 48 -2.56 11.09 7.56
C PHE A 48 -1.07 11.38 7.33
N ALA A 49 -0.58 11.29 6.09
CA ALA A 49 0.85 11.42 5.77
C ALA A 49 1.38 12.77 6.20
N ASN A 50 0.59 13.83 6.04
CA ASN A 50 0.98 15.18 6.42
C ASN A 50 1.19 15.34 7.94
N TRP A 51 0.51 14.53 8.77
CA TRP A 51 0.72 14.55 10.22
C TRP A 51 1.87 13.64 10.63
N ILE A 52 2.01 12.47 9.99
CA ILE A 52 3.03 11.48 10.31
C ILE A 52 4.42 11.93 9.84
N ALA A 53 4.49 12.57 8.68
CA ALA A 53 5.73 13.02 8.05
C ALA A 53 5.54 14.42 7.45
N PRO A 54 5.52 15.48 8.29
CA PRO A 54 5.55 16.87 7.84
C PRO A 54 6.94 17.29 7.30
N TYR A 55 7.73 16.34 6.78
CA TYR A 55 9.07 16.57 6.25
C TYR A 55 9.10 16.17 4.79
N ASN A 56 9.52 17.11 3.94
CA ASN A 56 9.65 16.91 2.51
C ASN A 56 10.90 16.04 2.22
N PRO A 57 10.77 14.83 1.63
CA PRO A 57 11.92 13.98 1.32
C PRO A 57 12.86 14.61 0.26
N ALA A 58 12.40 15.66 -0.44
CA ALA A 58 13.21 16.41 -1.40
C ALA A 58 14.26 17.33 -0.75
N GLU A 59 14.19 17.58 0.57
CA GLU A 59 15.30 18.17 1.32
C GLU A 59 16.40 17.12 1.65
N GLN A 60 16.52 16.10 0.81
CA GLN A 60 17.70 15.25 0.77
C GLN A 60 18.92 16.12 0.45
N PHE A 61 19.78 16.28 1.45
CA PHE A 61 21.08 16.94 1.43
C PHE A 61 21.95 16.55 0.21
N ARG A 62 21.67 17.11 -0.97
CA ARG A 62 22.54 17.01 -2.15
C ARG A 62 23.94 17.53 -1.80
N ASP A 63 23.99 18.55 -0.94
CA ASP A 63 25.23 19.15 -0.46
C ASP A 63 25.99 18.23 0.50
N ALA A 64 25.33 17.41 1.33
CA ALA A 64 26.01 16.45 2.21
C ALA A 64 26.53 15.21 1.45
N LEU A 65 25.86 14.82 0.36
CA LEU A 65 26.36 13.79 -0.56
C LEU A 65 27.63 14.28 -1.28
N LEU A 66 27.67 15.55 -1.69
CA LEU A 66 28.86 16.16 -2.31
C LEU A 66 29.98 16.45 -1.28
N ALA A 67 29.65 16.69 -0.01
CA ALA A 67 30.62 16.89 1.07
C ALA A 67 31.42 15.62 1.44
N ARG A 68 30.97 14.42 1.03
CA ARG A 68 31.70 13.14 1.26
C ARG A 68 32.93 12.96 0.34
N GLN A 69 33.43 14.03 -0.28
CA GLN A 69 34.70 14.19 -1.02
C GLN A 69 34.52 14.27 -2.55
N PRO A 70 34.43 15.48 -3.14
CA PRO A 70 34.49 15.65 -4.60
C PRO A 70 35.93 15.52 -5.15
N GLY A 71 36.96 15.39 -4.31
CA GLY A 71 38.37 15.58 -4.72
C GLY A 71 39.34 14.41 -4.56
N ARG A 72 38.97 13.31 -3.89
CA ARG A 72 39.92 12.22 -3.53
C ARG A 72 39.79 10.92 -4.32
N LYS A 73 39.15 10.94 -5.48
CA LYS A 73 39.25 9.85 -6.47
C LYS A 73 40.05 10.25 -7.72
N ALA A 74 40.30 11.55 -7.92
CA ALA A 74 41.08 12.08 -9.03
C ALA A 74 42.62 12.12 -8.79
N ALA A 75 43.08 11.85 -7.57
CA ALA A 75 44.52 11.82 -7.27
C ALA A 75 45.09 10.40 -7.26
N ALA A 76 44.26 9.37 -7.06
CA ALA A 76 44.72 7.99 -6.85
C ALA A 76 45.27 7.32 -8.12
N TRP A 77 44.81 7.72 -9.31
CA TRP A 77 45.39 7.22 -10.56
C TRP A 77 46.76 7.82 -10.89
N ARG A 78 47.10 8.98 -10.31
CA ARG A 78 48.42 9.61 -10.50
C ARG A 78 49.54 8.93 -9.71
N THR A 79 49.21 8.24 -8.61
CA THR A 79 50.19 7.50 -7.81
C THR A 79 50.40 6.05 -8.28
N CYS A 80 49.54 5.52 -9.15
CA CYS A 80 49.65 4.14 -9.66
C CYS A 80 50.60 4.01 -10.87
N TRP A 81 50.95 5.13 -11.51
CA TRP A 81 51.82 5.19 -12.69
C TRP A 81 53.10 6.02 -12.45
N ALA A 82 53.48 6.23 -11.18
CA ALA A 82 54.80 6.78 -10.88
C ALA A 82 55.84 5.67 -11.08
N PRO A 83 56.81 5.81 -11.99
CA PRO A 83 57.90 4.85 -12.10
C PRO A 83 58.68 4.85 -10.78
N MET A 84 58.65 3.72 -10.07
CA MET A 84 59.66 3.40 -9.07
C MET A 84 60.97 3.26 -9.82
N THR A 85 61.83 4.27 -9.70
CA THR A 85 63.26 4.10 -9.98
C THR A 85 63.82 2.93 -9.20
#